data_AF-A0A9X5ASX4-F1
#
_entry.id   AF-A0A9X5ASX4-F1
#
_cell.length_a   1.000
_cell.length_b   1.000
_cell.length_c   1.000
_cell.angle_alpha   90.00
_cell.angle_beta   90.00
_cell.angle_gamma   90.00
#
_symmetry.space_group_name_H-M   'P 1'
#
loop_
_entity.id
_entity.type
_entity.pdbx_description
1 polymer ?
#
loop_
_entity_poly.entity_id
_entity_poly.type
_entity_poly.pdbx_seq_one_letter_code
_entity_poly.pdbx_strand_id
1 'polypeptide(L)'
;MRIAVASQNFRTVTGHAGRTRRFLVFEAEQGVAPREVDRLDLPKELAMHEFHGSGPHPLDAVQALIVGSAGPGFIRRMAGRGITAVATSETDPVAAVTHLLAGTLPAAPPHDHDCNDHGHPHPHDDEDGGTDPAAVEARR
;
A
#
# COMPACT_ATOMS: atom_id res chain seq x y z
N MET A 1 0.38 3.17 23.70
CA MET A 1 0.51 3.54 22.27
C MET A 1 -0.77 3.22 21.51
N ARG A 2 -1.07 3.96 20.44
CA ARG A 2 -2.30 3.74 19.64
C ARG A 2 -1.98 3.01 18.34
N ILE A 3 -2.69 1.91 18.11
CA ILE A 3 -2.44 0.99 16.99
C ILE A 3 -3.76 0.77 16.26
N ALA A 4 -3.78 1.05 14.94
CA ALA A 4 -4.92 0.74 14.09
C ALA A 4 -4.78 -0.64 13.47
N VAL A 5 -5.86 -1.42 13.43
CA VAL A 5 -5.92 -2.74 12.80
C VAL A 5 -7.00 -2.74 11.72
N ALA A 6 -6.62 -3.10 10.49
CA ALA A 6 -7.55 -3.11 9.37
C ALA A 6 -8.53 -4.29 9.43
N SER A 7 -9.82 -3.98 9.66
CA SER A 7 -10.87 -4.99 9.82
C SER A 7 -12.17 -4.55 9.15
N GLN A 8 -12.67 -5.32 8.18
CA GLN A 8 -13.97 -5.03 7.54
C GLN A 8 -15.16 -5.33 8.46
N ASN A 9 -14.99 -6.28 9.39
CA ASN A 9 -16.05 -6.82 10.26
C ASN A 9 -15.87 -6.45 11.75
N PHE A 10 -14.89 -5.61 12.08
CA PHE A 10 -14.51 -5.25 13.46
C PHE A 10 -14.21 -6.46 14.36
N ARG A 11 -13.75 -7.57 13.77
CA ARG A 11 -13.49 -8.85 14.46
C ARG A 11 -12.23 -9.54 14.00
N THR A 12 -11.91 -9.46 12.70
CA THR A 12 -10.77 -10.16 12.10
C THR A 12 -9.92 -9.21 11.27
N VAL A 13 -8.61 -9.44 11.25
CA VAL A 13 -7.67 -8.73 10.36
C VAL A 13 -7.98 -9.13 8.92
N THR A 14 -8.17 -8.14 8.04
CA THR A 14 -8.46 -8.40 6.63
C THR A 14 -7.21 -8.29 5.77
N GLY A 15 -7.08 -9.22 4.83
CA GLY A 15 -5.93 -9.38 3.95
C GLY A 15 -5.70 -8.27 2.92
N HIS A 16 -6.53 -7.23 2.82
CA HIS A 16 -6.47 -6.28 1.70
C HIS A 16 -6.47 -4.82 2.16
N ALA A 17 -5.29 -4.25 2.43
CA ALA A 17 -5.16 -2.84 2.85
C ALA A 17 -5.76 -1.83 1.86
N GLY A 18 -5.79 -2.15 0.55
CA GLY A 18 -6.17 -1.19 -0.49
C GLY A 18 -7.66 -0.83 -0.58
N ARG A 19 -8.56 -1.66 -0.03
CA ARG A 19 -10.01 -1.43 -0.05
C ARG A 19 -10.65 -1.34 1.33
N THR A 20 -9.87 -1.60 2.38
CA THR A 20 -10.39 -1.54 3.75
C THR A 20 -10.51 -0.09 4.19
N ARG A 21 -11.74 0.28 4.53
CA ARG A 21 -12.12 1.59 5.03
C ARG A 21 -12.32 1.61 6.55
N ARG A 22 -12.27 0.44 7.17
CA ARG A 22 -12.61 0.23 8.57
C ARG A 22 -11.38 -0.20 9.34
N PHE A 23 -11.11 0.50 10.43
CA PHE A 23 -9.97 0.24 11.30
C PHE A 23 -10.45 0.18 12.75
N LEU A 24 -9.95 -0.81 13.48
CA LEU A 24 -10.09 -0.90 14.92
C LEU A 24 -8.90 -0.19 15.55
N VAL A 25 -9.13 0.75 16.46
CA VAL A 25 -8.06 1.41 17.20
C VAL A 25 -7.93 0.74 18.56
N PHE A 26 -6.77 0.16 18.78
CA PHE A 26 -6.37 -0.42 20.05
C PHE A 26 -5.40 0.51 20.77
N GLU A 27 -5.63 0.66 22.06
CA GLU A 27 -4.64 1.18 22.98
C GLU A 27 -3.93 0.00 23.60
N ALA A 28 -2.62 -0.05 23.40
CA ALA A 28 -1.79 -1.13 23.88
C ALA A 28 -0.53 -0.56 24.52
N GLU A 29 -0.08 -1.15 25.60
CA GLU A 29 1.12 -0.74 26.33
C GLU A 29 1.96 -1.97 26.63
N GLN A 30 3.28 -1.78 26.78
CA GLN A 30 4.16 -2.90 27.08
C GLN A 30 3.74 -3.56 28.40
N GLY A 31 3.46 -4.86 28.35
CA GLY A 31 3.03 -5.63 29.51
C GLY A 31 1.53 -5.54 29.84
N VAL A 32 0.74 -4.81 29.05
CA VAL A 32 -0.71 -4.68 29.24
C VAL A 32 -1.46 -5.31 28.06
N ALA A 33 -2.57 -6.00 28.35
CA ALA A 33 -3.42 -6.55 27.30
C ALA A 33 -4.02 -5.41 26.44
N PRO A 34 -4.00 -5.54 25.11
CA PRO A 34 -4.51 -4.49 24.23
C PRO A 34 -6.01 -4.30 24.41
N ARG A 35 -6.44 -3.04 24.48
CA ARG A 35 -7.84 -2.66 24.67
C ARG A 35 -8.33 -1.91 23.45
N GLU A 36 -9.46 -2.35 22.90
CA GLU A 36 -10.16 -1.57 21.88
C GLU A 36 -10.69 -0.28 22.51
N VAL A 37 -10.26 0.86 21.98
CA VAL A 37 -10.65 2.18 22.48
C VAL A 37 -11.48 2.96 21.48
N ASP A 38 -11.33 2.68 20.18
CA ASP A 38 -12.04 3.40 19.13
C ASP A 38 -12.16 2.57 17.84
N ARG A 39 -13.02 3.01 16.92
CA ARG A 39 -13.23 2.41 15.61
C ARG A 39 -13.34 3.49 14.56
N LEU A 40 -12.45 3.48 13.59
CA LEU A 40 -12.47 4.39 12.45
C LEU A 40 -13.24 3.75 11.29
N ASP A 41 -14.31 4.42 10.85
CA ASP A 41 -15.00 4.12 9.59
C ASP A 41 -14.74 5.28 8.62
N LEU A 42 -13.88 5.04 7.64
CA LEU A 42 -13.49 6.03 6.65
C LEU A 42 -14.50 6.04 5.49
N PRO A 43 -14.96 7.22 5.04
CA PRO A 43 -15.66 7.33 3.78
C PRO A 43 -14.75 6.93 2.61
N LYS A 44 -15.36 6.56 1.48
CA LYS A 44 -14.66 6.04 0.29
C LYS A 44 -13.56 7.00 -0.20
N GLU A 45 -13.83 8.30 -0.13
CA GLU A 45 -12.94 9.40 -0.52
C GLU A 45 -11.69 9.54 0.35
N LEU A 46 -11.73 9.00 1.59
CA LEU A 46 -10.61 8.95 2.53
C LEU A 46 -9.93 7.57 2.55
N ALA A 47 -10.33 6.64 1.67
CA ALA A 47 -9.56 5.44 1.48
C ALA A 47 -8.15 5.83 0.97
N MET A 48 -7.11 5.22 1.52
CA MET A 48 -5.72 5.49 1.10
C MET A 48 -5.47 5.29 -0.40
N HIS A 49 -6.34 4.55 -1.08
CA HIS A 49 -6.32 4.39 -2.53
C HIS A 49 -6.85 5.60 -3.30
N GLU A 50 -7.86 6.32 -2.77
CA GLU A 50 -8.45 7.52 -3.39
C GLU A 50 -7.89 8.83 -2.80
N PHE A 51 -7.28 8.77 -1.61
CA PHE A 51 -6.67 9.92 -0.97
C PHE A 51 -5.30 10.23 -1.60
N HIS A 52 -5.25 11.28 -2.42
CA HIS A 52 -4.02 11.80 -3.04
C HIS A 52 -3.44 13.02 -2.31
N GLY A 53 -4.16 13.55 -1.29
CA GLY A 53 -3.79 14.78 -0.59
C GLY A 53 -2.75 14.61 0.52
N SER A 54 -2.01 15.68 0.82
CA SER A 54 -1.13 15.79 2.01
C SER A 54 -1.84 16.38 3.23
N GLY A 55 -3.18 16.37 3.26
CA GLY A 55 -3.96 16.93 4.36
C GLY A 55 -4.00 16.03 5.60
N PRO A 56 -4.54 16.55 6.73
CA PRO A 56 -4.70 15.79 7.96
C PRO A 56 -5.60 14.59 7.71
N HIS A 57 -5.09 13.40 8.01
CA HIS A 57 -5.79 12.16 7.84
C HIS A 57 -6.17 11.59 9.21
N PRO A 58 -7.37 10.98 9.39
CA PRO A 58 -7.75 10.37 10.67
C PRO A 58 -6.79 9.27 11.17
N LEU A 59 -5.99 8.69 10.26
CA LEU A 59 -4.94 7.73 10.60
C LEU A 59 -3.68 8.37 11.19
N ASP A 60 -3.48 9.68 11.05
CA ASP A 60 -2.35 10.39 11.69
C ASP A 60 -2.51 10.42 13.22
N ALA A 61 -3.68 10.04 13.76
CA ALA A 61 -3.92 9.88 15.20
C ALA A 61 -3.35 8.57 15.79
N VAL A 62 -2.90 7.62 14.95
CA VAL A 62 -2.30 6.36 15.38
C VAL A 62 -0.81 6.31 15.03
N GLN A 63 -0.05 5.52 15.80
CA GLN A 63 1.40 5.41 15.63
C GLN A 63 1.78 4.21 14.75
N ALA A 64 0.97 3.15 14.78
CA ALA A 64 1.18 1.96 13.97
C ALA A 64 -0.13 1.48 13.34
N LEU A 65 -0.01 0.81 12.20
CA LEU A 65 -1.12 0.29 11.41
C LEU A 65 -0.84 -1.15 10.99
N ILE A 66 -1.68 -2.07 11.43
CA ILE A 66 -1.59 -3.51 11.14
C ILE A 66 -2.60 -3.85 10.03
N VAL A 67 -2.12 -4.48 8.97
CA VAL A 67 -2.92 -4.93 7.83
C VAL A 67 -2.56 -6.36 7.45
N GLY A 68 -3.51 -7.11 6.87
CA GLY A 68 -3.23 -8.48 6.44
C GLY A 68 -2.34 -8.58 5.19
N SER A 69 -2.26 -7.50 4.40
CA SER A 69 -1.31 -7.35 3.29
C SER A 69 -1.10 -5.86 3.02
N ALA A 70 0.16 -5.45 2.89
CA ALA A 70 0.55 -4.11 2.49
C ALA A 70 1.50 -4.18 1.30
N GLY A 71 1.23 -3.41 0.25
CA GLY A 71 2.22 -3.18 -0.80
C GLY A 71 3.31 -2.20 -0.33
N PRO A 72 4.51 -2.24 -0.91
CA PRO A 72 5.61 -1.36 -0.49
C PRO A 72 5.30 0.13 -0.69
N GLY A 73 4.52 0.46 -1.73
CA GLY A 73 4.04 1.83 -1.93
C GLY A 73 3.19 2.34 -0.75
N PHE A 74 2.39 1.46 -0.14
CA PHE A 74 1.59 1.80 1.04
C PHE A 74 2.47 1.99 2.27
N ILE A 75 3.40 1.07 2.53
CA ILE A 75 4.34 1.17 3.67
C ILE A 75 5.16 2.46 3.59
N ARG A 76 5.73 2.75 2.42
CA ARG A 76 6.52 3.97 2.18
C ARG A 76 5.69 5.24 2.38
N ARG A 77 4.42 5.23 1.95
CA ARG A 77 3.50 6.36 2.12
C ARG A 77 3.15 6.59 3.59
N MET A 78 2.94 5.53 4.37
CA MET A 78 2.67 5.62 5.80
C MET A 78 3.91 6.06 6.59
N ALA A 79 5.09 5.55 6.22
CA ALA A 79 6.35 5.98 6.81
C ALA A 79 6.60 7.48 6.60
N GLY A 80 6.24 8.03 5.43
CA GLY A 80 6.29 9.47 5.16
C GLY A 80 5.37 10.32 6.03
N ARG A 81 4.37 9.72 6.69
CA ARG A 81 3.47 10.36 7.67
C ARG A 81 3.87 10.11 9.13
N GLY A 82 4.94 9.34 9.36
CA GLY A 82 5.35 8.91 10.71
C GLY A 82 4.52 7.73 11.26
N ILE A 83 3.77 7.03 10.41
CA ILE A 83 2.95 5.87 10.80
C ILE A 83 3.68 4.60 10.39
N THR A 84 3.89 3.68 11.32
CA THR A 84 4.48 2.36 11.02
C THR A 84 3.42 1.40 10.49
N ALA A 85 3.38 1.19 9.18
CA ALA A 85 2.52 0.18 8.57
C ALA A 85 3.20 -1.20 8.54
N VAL A 86 2.54 -2.20 9.10
CA VAL A 86 3.04 -3.58 9.17
C VAL A 86 2.03 -4.54 8.56
N ALA A 87 2.51 -5.37 7.64
CA ALA A 87 1.74 -6.46 7.07
C ALA A 87 1.94 -7.72 7.92
N THR A 88 0.83 -8.40 8.26
CA THR A 88 0.86 -9.64 9.04
C THR A 88 -0.07 -10.69 8.48
N SER A 89 0.31 -11.95 8.63
CA SER A 89 -0.58 -13.09 8.35
C SER A 89 -1.54 -13.39 9.51
N GLU A 90 -1.40 -12.69 10.64
CA GLU A 90 -2.27 -12.85 11.80
C GLU A 90 -3.69 -12.38 11.50
N THR A 91 -4.68 -13.19 11.91
CA THR A 91 -6.11 -12.93 11.68
C THR A 91 -6.80 -12.37 12.91
N ASP A 92 -6.26 -12.60 14.10
CA ASP A 92 -6.79 -12.08 15.35
C ASP A 92 -6.23 -10.67 15.63
N PRO A 93 -7.08 -9.64 15.77
CA PRO A 93 -6.63 -8.26 15.98
C PRO A 93 -5.92 -8.07 17.33
N VAL A 94 -6.32 -8.79 18.38
CA VAL A 94 -5.73 -8.72 19.72
C VAL A 94 -4.36 -9.39 19.70
N ALA A 95 -4.26 -10.57 19.07
CA ALA A 95 -2.99 -11.27 18.91
C ALA A 95 -2.01 -10.42 18.08
N ALA A 96 -2.46 -9.83 16.97
CA ALA A 96 -1.61 -9.00 16.13
C ALA A 96 -1.05 -7.79 16.90
N VAL A 97 -1.87 -7.09 17.69
CA VAL A 97 -1.39 -5.98 18.52
C VAL A 97 -0.40 -6.45 19.58
N THR A 98 -0.67 -7.60 20.22
CA THR A 98 0.22 -8.19 21.23
C THR A 98 1.58 -8.56 20.64
N HIS A 99 1.59 -9.20 19.48
CA HIS A 99 2.81 -9.57 18.77
C HIS A 99 3.59 -8.32 18.30
N LEU A 100 2.89 -7.23 17.95
CA LEU A 100 3.53 -5.96 17.57
C LEU A 100 4.31 -5.38 18.75
N LEU A 101 3.67 -5.32 19.93
CA LEU A 101 4.28 -4.84 21.16
C LEU A 101 5.46 -5.71 21.61
N ALA A 102 5.35 -7.02 21.42
CA ALA A 102 6.40 -7.97 21.74
C ALA A 102 7.56 -7.95 20.72
N GLY A 103 7.41 -7.26 19.58
CA GLY A 103 8.38 -7.32 18.48
C GLY A 103 8.47 -8.70 17.80
N THR A 104 7.46 -9.55 18.01
CA THR A 104 7.40 -10.94 17.48
C THR A 104 6.37 -11.09 16.37
N LEU A 105 5.94 -9.97 15.77
CA LEU A 105 4.93 -9.99 14.72
C LEU A 105 5.39 -10.84 13.54
N PRO A 106 4.63 -11.88 13.14
CA PRO A 106 4.95 -12.63 11.94
C PRO A 106 4.82 -11.68 10.74
N ALA A 107 5.97 -11.39 10.12
CA ALA A 107 6.01 -10.60 8.90
C ALA A 107 5.20 -11.33 7.83
N ALA A 108 4.32 -10.60 7.14
CA ALA A 108 3.69 -11.12 5.93
C ALA A 108 4.78 -11.58 4.94
N PRO A 109 4.53 -12.62 4.14
CA PRO A 109 5.50 -13.10 3.16
C PRO A 109 5.95 -11.94 2.27
N PRO A 110 7.25 -11.80 2.00
CA PRO A 110 7.73 -10.80 1.05
C PRO A 110 7.04 -11.06 -0.28
N HIS A 111 6.38 -10.04 -0.83
CA HIS A 111 6.04 -10.07 -2.25
C HIS A 111 7.37 -9.94 -3.01
N ASP A 112 7.77 -11.01 -3.69
CA ASP A 112 8.88 -10.99 -4.65
C ASP A 112 8.63 -9.87 -5.66
N HIS A 113 9.44 -8.82 -5.56
CA HIS A 113 9.57 -7.81 -6.59
C HIS A 113 10.52 -8.33 -7.66
N ASP A 114 10.06 -9.31 -8.43
CA ASP A 114 10.60 -9.58 -9.75
C ASP A 114 9.93 -8.61 -10.73
N CYS A 115 10.35 -7.35 -10.67
CA CYS A 115 10.05 -6.36 -11.69
C CYS A 115 11.35 -5.73 -12.14
N ASN A 116 12.15 -6.52 -12.84
CA ASN A 116 13.18 -6.02 -13.73
C ASN A 116 12.70 -6.17 -15.18
N ASP A 117 12.59 -5.03 -15.85
CA ASP A 117 12.67 -4.87 -17.30
C ASP A 117 11.43 -5.20 -18.15
N HIS A 118 10.56 -4.20 -18.27
CA HIS A 118 9.79 -3.98 -19.50
C HIS A 118 10.32 -2.74 -20.21
N GLY A 119 11.53 -2.85 -20.76
CA GLY A 119 11.99 -1.98 -21.83
C GLY A 119 11.21 -2.32 -23.11
N HIS A 120 10.03 -1.74 -23.29
CA HIS A 120 9.36 -1.70 -24.59
C HIS A 120 10.03 -0.61 -25.45
N PRO A 121 10.77 -0.94 -26.53
CA PRO A 121 10.93 -0.01 -27.63
C PRO A 121 9.62 0.04 -28.42
N HIS A 122 9.06 1.24 -28.51
CA HIS A 122 7.92 1.59 -29.36
C HIS A 122 8.24 1.33 -30.84
N PRO A 123 7.26 0.88 -31.65
CA PRO A 123 7.39 0.92 -33.10
C PRO A 123 7.24 2.37 -33.56
N HIS A 124 8.25 2.89 -34.25
CA HIS A 124 8.10 4.09 -35.09
C HIS A 124 7.81 3.62 -36.51
N ASP A 125 6.53 3.64 -36.86
CA ASP A 125 6.07 3.77 -38.24
C ASP A 125 6.10 5.27 -38.57
N ASP A 126 7.06 5.68 -39.40
CA ASP A 126 7.05 6.97 -40.08
C ASP A 126 7.25 6.68 -41.58
N GLU A 127 6.13 6.49 -42.27
CA GLU A 127 6.04 6.60 -43.73
C GLU A 127 6.18 8.07 -44.18
N ASP A 128 6.70 8.21 -45.40
CA ASP A 128 6.49 9.32 -46.35
C ASP A 128 7.45 10.53 -46.35
N GLY A 129 8.02 10.83 -47.53
CA GLY A 129 8.71 12.08 -47.83
C GLY A 129 9.92 11.95 -48.77
N GLY A 130 9.66 11.87 -50.08
CA GLY A 130 10.63 11.50 -51.11
C GLY A 130 11.73 12.51 -51.48
N THR A 131 12.57 12.09 -52.42
CA THR A 131 13.24 12.96 -53.40
C THR A 131 13.58 12.12 -54.63
N ASP A 132 12.81 12.32 -55.70
CA ASP A 132 13.23 12.05 -57.08
C ASP A 132 14.21 13.16 -57.50
N PRO A 133 15.34 12.82 -58.14
CA PRO A 133 15.62 13.50 -59.39
C PRO A 133 16.18 12.54 -60.45
N ALA A 134 15.34 12.25 -61.43
CA ALA A 134 15.56 12.41 -62.87
C ALA A 134 17.01 12.39 -63.40
N ALA A 135 17.19 11.45 -64.33
CA ALA A 135 18.00 11.52 -65.55
C ALA A 135 19.54 11.35 -65.47
N VAL A 136 20.03 10.22 -66.04
CA VAL A 136 20.75 10.29 -67.33
C VAL A 136 20.71 8.96 -68.10
N GLU A 137 20.30 9.09 -69.36
CA GLU A 137 20.52 8.32 -70.60
C GLU A 137 21.36 7.02 -70.57
N ALA A 138 20.87 5.90 -71.08
CA ALA A 138 20.68 5.50 -72.49
C ALA A 138 21.93 4.94 -73.21
N ARG A 139 21.78 3.67 -73.65
CA ARG A 139 22.36 3.06 -74.86
C ARG A 139 23.89 2.96 -74.99
N ARG A 140 24.42 1.76 -74.76
CA ARG A 140 25.02 0.94 -75.83
C ARG A 140 25.21 -0.51 -75.41
#